data_AF-A0A7R8D1Q3-F1
#
_entry.id   AF-A0A7R8D1Q3-F1
#
_cell.length_a   1.000
_cell.length_b   1.000
_cell.length_c   1.000
_cell.angle_alpha   90.00
_cell.angle_beta   90.00
_cell.angle_gamma   90.00
#
_symmetry.space_group_name_H-M   'P 1'
#
loop_
_entity.id
_entity.type
_entity.pdbx_description
1 polymer ?
#
loop_
_entity_poly.entity_id
_entity_poly.type
_entity_poly.pdbx_seq_one_letter_code
_entity_poly.pdbx_strand_id
1 'polypeptide(L)'
;MASGVAVGDECKIVFEKIKKAKESRFIVFYIENEKTIKVESVGKDHRNEQEQKLFLMSWCPDTAKIKQKMLYSSSFDALKKSLLGVHKYIQATDAAEASRESASGVSVSEDVKVKFDEIKKKKNHRYLIFYIKDERTIAVEKIAGRDATYDAFLADIMICGPEDCRYGLFDFEYEHQCQGTTDSTKKEKLLLMSWCPDTAKIKKKMLYSSSFDALKKCLVGVQKYIQATDESEASAEQVEEKLRATDRI
;
A
#
# COMPACT_ATOMS: atom_id res chain seq x y z
N MET A 1 -9.94 -8.06 -29.40
CA MET A 1 -9.83 -9.36 -30.08
C MET A 1 -8.69 -10.13 -29.43
N ALA A 2 -8.94 -11.34 -28.92
CA ALA A 2 -7.88 -12.18 -28.35
C ALA A 2 -6.90 -12.59 -29.46
N SER A 3 -5.59 -12.52 -29.21
CA SER A 3 -4.54 -12.71 -30.22
C SER A 3 -4.44 -14.12 -30.82
N GLY A 4 -5.30 -15.07 -30.43
CA GLY A 4 -5.19 -16.47 -30.88
C GLY A 4 -3.90 -17.17 -30.41
N VAL A 5 -3.09 -16.51 -29.55
CA VAL A 5 -1.85 -17.06 -29.03
C VAL A 5 -2.17 -18.12 -27.98
N ALA A 6 -1.70 -19.35 -28.21
CA ALA A 6 -1.90 -20.46 -27.29
C ALA A 6 -0.85 -20.43 -26.17
N VAL A 7 -1.29 -20.71 -24.93
CA VAL A 7 -0.37 -20.90 -23.81
C VAL A 7 0.15 -22.33 -23.84
N GLY A 8 1.46 -22.52 -24.03
CA GLY A 8 2.07 -23.85 -24.02
C GLY A 8 1.86 -24.56 -22.68
N ASP A 9 1.67 -25.87 -22.70
CA ASP A 9 1.38 -26.64 -21.48
C ASP A 9 2.55 -26.65 -20.49
N GLU A 10 3.78 -26.48 -20.97
CA GLU A 10 4.97 -26.28 -20.14
C GLU A 10 4.82 -25.08 -19.20
N CYS A 11 4.19 -23.98 -19.67
CA CYS A 11 3.96 -22.79 -18.85
C CYS A 11 3.08 -23.10 -17.63
N LYS A 12 2.04 -23.92 -17.82
CA LYS A 12 1.13 -24.35 -16.73
C LYS A 12 1.85 -25.27 -15.75
N ILE A 13 2.65 -26.20 -16.26
CA ILE A 13 3.42 -27.16 -15.45
C ILE A 13 4.43 -26.41 -14.58
N VAL A 14 5.20 -25.47 -15.15
CA VAL A 14 6.19 -24.69 -14.40
C VAL A 14 5.50 -23.76 -13.39
N PHE A 15 4.36 -23.17 -13.74
CA PHE A 15 3.59 -22.35 -12.81
C PHE A 15 3.06 -23.14 -11.60
N GLU A 16 2.48 -24.33 -11.83
CA GLU A 16 2.04 -25.21 -10.75
C GLU A 16 3.20 -25.72 -9.90
N LYS A 17 4.37 -25.96 -10.50
CA LYS A 17 5.60 -26.27 -9.75
C LYS A 17 6.03 -25.13 -8.85
N ILE A 18 6.03 -23.88 -9.32
CA ILE A 18 6.33 -22.72 -8.46
C ILE A 18 5.32 -22.60 -7.32
N LYS A 19 4.04 -22.78 -7.61
CA LYS A 19 2.95 -22.68 -6.64
C LYS A 19 3.06 -23.73 -5.52
N LYS A 20 3.49 -24.95 -5.85
CA LYS A 20 3.58 -26.08 -4.91
C LYS A 20 4.96 -26.25 -4.29
N ALA A 21 6.00 -26.33 -5.12
CA ALA A 21 7.35 -26.72 -4.71
C ALA A 21 8.20 -25.53 -4.26
N LYS A 22 7.82 -24.30 -4.62
CA LYS A 22 8.51 -23.05 -4.21
C LYS A 22 10.01 -22.99 -4.54
N GLU A 23 10.50 -23.92 -5.37
CA GLU A 23 11.93 -24.05 -5.71
C GLU A 23 12.41 -22.90 -6.61
N SER A 24 11.51 -22.17 -7.24
CA SER A 24 11.81 -21.04 -8.12
C SER A 24 10.93 -19.85 -7.78
N ARG A 25 11.47 -18.63 -7.93
CA ARG A 25 10.81 -17.38 -7.52
C ARG A 25 10.18 -16.62 -8.70
N PHE A 26 10.72 -16.77 -9.90
CA PHE A 26 10.18 -16.12 -11.09
C PHE A 26 10.25 -17.04 -12.30
N ILE A 27 9.34 -16.80 -13.25
CA ILE A 27 9.29 -17.43 -14.57
C ILE A 27 9.26 -16.30 -15.58
N VAL A 28 10.14 -16.35 -16.55
CA VAL A 28 10.09 -15.45 -17.70
C VAL A 28 9.39 -16.20 -18.83
N PHE A 29 8.30 -15.61 -19.33
CA PHE A 29 7.57 -16.11 -20.47
C PHE A 29 7.89 -15.26 -21.70
N TYR A 30 8.04 -15.89 -22.86
CA TYR A 30 8.18 -15.21 -24.13
C TYR A 30 7.19 -15.79 -25.15
N ILE A 31 6.81 -14.96 -26.12
CA ILE A 31 5.96 -15.39 -27.22
C ILE A 31 6.86 -15.81 -28.38
N GLU A 32 6.87 -17.10 -28.68
CA GLU A 32 7.59 -17.67 -29.82
C GLU A 32 6.71 -17.65 -31.08
N ASN A 33 7.29 -17.21 -32.20
CA ASN A 33 6.67 -17.24 -33.53
C ASN A 33 5.27 -16.60 -33.61
N GLU A 34 4.98 -15.63 -32.72
CA GLU A 34 3.69 -14.94 -32.60
C GLU A 34 2.48 -15.86 -32.37
N LYS A 35 2.71 -17.12 -31.98
CA LYS A 35 1.66 -18.15 -31.89
C LYS A 35 1.60 -18.87 -30.56
N THR A 36 2.72 -19.00 -29.86
CA THR A 36 2.76 -19.82 -28.64
C THR A 36 3.59 -19.15 -27.54
N ILE A 37 3.05 -19.14 -26.33
CA ILE A 37 3.77 -18.68 -25.14
C ILE A 37 4.59 -19.84 -24.58
N LYS A 38 5.89 -19.62 -24.45
CA LYS A 38 6.87 -20.57 -23.91
C LYS A 38 7.59 -19.99 -22.69
N VAL A 39 8.18 -20.88 -21.91
CA VAL A 39 9.05 -20.51 -20.79
C VAL A 39 10.45 -20.24 -21.34
N GLU A 40 10.96 -19.03 -21.12
CA GLU A 40 12.34 -18.65 -21.49
C GLU A 40 13.33 -19.07 -20.41
N SER A 41 13.04 -18.71 -19.16
CA SER A 41 13.91 -19.00 -18.04
C SER A 41 13.12 -19.09 -16.73
N VAL A 42 13.68 -19.85 -15.79
CA VAL A 42 13.18 -19.99 -14.43
C VAL A 42 14.34 -19.72 -13.49
N GLY A 43 14.15 -18.84 -12.52
CA GLY A 43 15.23 -18.40 -11.65
C GLY A 43 14.87 -18.39 -10.16
N LYS A 44 15.92 -18.41 -9.34
CA LYS A 44 15.85 -18.24 -7.88
C LYS A 44 16.47 -16.87 -7.56
N ASP A 45 15.72 -16.01 -6.87
CA ASP A 45 16.28 -14.76 -6.32
C ASP A 45 16.61 -14.98 -4.84
N HIS A 46 17.69 -14.36 -4.35
CA HIS A 46 18.22 -14.48 -2.98
C HIS A 46 17.45 -13.61 -1.95
N ARG A 47 16.21 -13.19 -2.25
CA ARG A 47 15.40 -12.36 -1.35
C ARG A 47 14.42 -13.22 -0.54
N ASN A 48 14.55 -13.09 0.78
CA ASN A 48 13.97 -13.90 1.86
C ASN A 48 12.58 -14.52 1.63
N GLU A 49 12.45 -15.75 2.11
CA GLU A 49 11.21 -16.49 2.33
C GLU A 49 10.32 -15.78 3.35
N GLN A 50 9.25 -15.12 2.90
CA GLN A 50 7.96 -15.10 3.61
C GLN A 50 6.88 -14.48 2.70
N GLU A 51 5.71 -15.13 2.70
CA GLU A 51 4.56 -14.97 1.80
C GLU A 51 4.87 -14.84 0.30
N GLN A 52 4.85 -15.98 -0.40
CA GLN A 52 4.94 -16.02 -1.86
C GLN A 52 3.59 -15.68 -2.50
N LYS A 53 3.29 -14.39 -2.64
CA LYS A 53 2.21 -13.93 -3.53
C LYS A 53 2.73 -13.96 -4.95
N LEU A 54 2.02 -14.65 -5.84
CA LEU A 54 2.38 -14.73 -7.25
C LEU A 54 1.90 -13.47 -7.97
N PHE A 55 2.81 -12.80 -8.66
CA PHE A 55 2.53 -11.63 -9.49
C PHE A 55 2.76 -12.01 -10.95
N LEU A 56 1.88 -11.54 -11.84
CA LEU A 56 2.08 -11.65 -13.27
C LEU A 56 2.32 -10.25 -13.84
N MET A 57 3.51 -10.05 -14.42
CA MET A 57 3.91 -8.79 -15.02
C MET A 57 4.02 -8.92 -16.54
N SER A 58 3.38 -8.01 -17.27
CA SER A 58 3.62 -7.79 -18.69
C SER A 58 4.59 -6.63 -18.85
N TRP A 59 5.78 -6.90 -19.39
CA TRP A 59 6.77 -5.89 -19.72
C TRP A 59 6.66 -5.50 -21.20
N CYS A 60 6.31 -4.24 -21.48
CA CYS A 60 6.09 -3.74 -22.83
C CYS A 60 6.72 -2.35 -22.98
N PRO A 61 8.05 -2.27 -23.18
CA PRO A 61 8.76 -1.01 -23.12
C PRO A 61 8.35 -0.08 -24.25
N ASP A 62 8.37 1.23 -24.01
CA ASP A 62 7.87 2.16 -25.00
C ASP A 62 8.66 2.21 -26.31
N THR A 63 9.90 1.75 -26.26
CA THR A 63 10.80 1.59 -27.41
C THR A 63 10.51 0.35 -28.27
N ALA A 64 9.63 -0.56 -27.81
CA ALA A 64 9.30 -1.79 -28.54
C ALA A 64 8.47 -1.52 -29.81
N LYS A 65 8.62 -2.39 -30.80
CA LYS A 65 7.84 -2.31 -32.05
C LYS A 65 6.34 -2.44 -31.76
N ILE A 66 5.52 -1.61 -32.42
CA ILE A 66 4.05 -1.57 -32.25
C ILE A 66 3.41 -2.97 -32.36
N LYS A 67 3.89 -3.80 -33.31
CA LYS A 67 3.41 -5.18 -33.47
C LYS A 67 3.64 -6.03 -32.22
N GLN A 68 4.82 -5.92 -31.60
CA GLN A 68 5.12 -6.63 -30.34
C GLN A 68 4.28 -6.08 -29.20
N LYS A 69 4.09 -4.77 -29.11
CA LYS A 69 3.21 -4.16 -28.09
C LYS A 69 1.79 -4.69 -28.18
N MET A 70 1.23 -4.74 -29.38
CA MET A 70 -0.11 -5.31 -29.62
C MET A 70 -0.15 -6.79 -29.24
N LEU A 71 0.84 -7.58 -29.66
CA LEU A 71 0.90 -9.02 -29.41
C LEU A 71 1.00 -9.37 -27.92
N TYR A 72 1.90 -8.73 -27.16
CA TYR A 72 2.06 -9.00 -25.73
C TYR A 72 0.85 -8.52 -24.91
N SER A 73 0.30 -7.35 -25.24
CA SER A 73 -0.90 -6.82 -24.57
C SER A 73 -2.13 -7.71 -24.79
N SER A 74 -2.37 -8.15 -26.02
CA SER A 74 -3.53 -9.00 -26.37
C SER A 74 -3.39 -10.46 -25.92
N SER A 75 -2.17 -10.95 -25.75
CA SER A 75 -1.90 -12.31 -25.24
C SER A 75 -1.89 -12.38 -23.71
N PHE A 76 -1.79 -11.24 -23.02
CA PHE A 76 -1.77 -11.16 -21.56
C PHE A 76 -3.04 -11.74 -20.93
N ASP A 77 -4.20 -11.48 -21.54
CA ASP A 77 -5.49 -12.01 -21.06
C ASP A 77 -5.57 -13.54 -21.16
N ALA A 78 -4.98 -14.14 -22.21
CA ALA A 78 -4.94 -15.58 -22.37
C ALA A 78 -4.08 -16.24 -21.28
N LEU A 79 -2.97 -15.60 -20.92
CA LEU A 79 -2.08 -16.06 -19.87
C LEU A 79 -2.71 -15.87 -18.48
N LYS A 80 -3.38 -14.74 -18.25
CA LYS A 80 -4.17 -14.48 -17.03
C LYS A 80 -5.26 -15.53 -16.79
N LYS A 81 -5.96 -15.97 -17.85
CA LYS A 81 -6.97 -17.04 -17.75
C LYS A 81 -6.36 -18.42 -17.49
N SER A 82 -5.16 -18.67 -18.04
CA SER A 82 -4.48 -19.97 -17.92
C SER A 82 -3.75 -20.16 -16.60
N LEU A 83 -3.29 -19.08 -15.96
CA LEU A 83 -2.52 -19.11 -14.71
C LEU A 83 -3.42 -18.76 -13.51
N LEU A 84 -4.19 -19.74 -13.02
CA LEU A 84 -5.11 -19.55 -11.91
C LEU A 84 -4.37 -19.51 -10.55
N GLY A 85 -4.55 -18.41 -9.81
CA GLY A 85 -3.93 -18.18 -8.50
C GLY A 85 -2.88 -17.05 -8.47
N VAL A 86 -2.77 -16.28 -9.54
CA VAL A 86 -2.02 -15.00 -9.53
C VAL A 86 -2.76 -13.99 -8.66
N HIS A 87 -2.04 -13.38 -7.72
CA HIS A 87 -2.58 -12.41 -6.77
C HIS A 87 -2.78 -11.03 -7.39
N LYS A 88 -1.87 -10.60 -8.26
CA LYS A 88 -1.93 -9.29 -8.91
C LYS A 88 -1.32 -9.33 -10.30
N TYR A 89 -1.89 -8.52 -11.19
CA TYR A 89 -1.49 -8.34 -12.58
C TYR A 89 -0.90 -6.95 -12.73
N ILE A 90 0.26 -6.84 -13.36
CA ILE A 90 1.03 -5.60 -13.53
C ILE A 90 1.30 -5.42 -15.01
N GLN A 91 1.09 -4.21 -15.53
CA GLN A 91 1.50 -3.83 -16.88
C GLN A 91 2.49 -2.68 -16.74
N ALA A 92 3.73 -2.89 -17.19
CA ALA A 92 4.78 -1.91 -17.06
C ALA A 92 5.34 -1.54 -18.44
N THR A 93 5.40 -0.24 -18.74
CA THR A 93 6.07 0.28 -19.95
C THR A 93 7.47 0.81 -19.65
N ASP A 94 7.82 1.00 -18.38
CA ASP A 94 9.17 1.35 -17.95
C ASP A 94 9.57 0.68 -16.62
N ALA A 95 10.88 0.77 -16.31
CA ALA A 95 11.46 0.09 -15.15
C ALA A 95 10.98 0.68 -13.82
N ALA A 96 10.65 1.98 -13.81
CA ALA A 96 10.08 2.63 -12.65
C ALA A 96 8.64 2.14 -12.39
N GLU A 97 7.82 1.93 -13.41
CA GLU A 97 6.48 1.34 -13.28
C GLU A 97 6.51 -0.11 -12.77
N ALA A 98 7.42 -0.94 -13.30
CA ALA A 98 7.63 -2.30 -12.81
C ALA A 98 7.98 -2.32 -11.30
N SER A 99 8.70 -1.29 -10.83
CA SER A 99 9.03 -1.12 -9.41
C SER A 99 7.92 -0.47 -8.58
N ARG A 100 7.09 0.40 -9.16
CA ARG A 100 5.97 1.11 -8.50
C ARG A 100 4.81 0.18 -8.15
N GLU A 101 4.52 -0.78 -9.01
CA GLU A 101 3.37 -1.67 -8.85
C GLU A 101 3.65 -2.94 -8.04
N SER A 102 4.92 -3.24 -7.79
CA SER A 102 5.29 -4.08 -6.67
C SER A 102 4.91 -3.29 -5.42
N ALA A 103 3.72 -3.58 -4.85
CA ALA A 103 3.38 -3.17 -3.49
C ALA A 103 4.64 -3.35 -2.66
N SER A 104 4.98 -2.37 -1.83
CA SER A 104 6.28 -2.23 -1.14
C SER A 104 6.81 -3.46 -0.40
N GLY A 105 6.08 -4.57 -0.38
CA GLY A 105 6.36 -5.77 0.38
C GLY A 105 6.10 -5.53 1.85
N VAL A 106 5.60 -4.34 2.21
CA VAL A 106 5.47 -3.91 3.59
C VAL A 106 4.26 -4.60 4.20
N SER A 107 4.53 -5.53 5.11
CA SER A 107 3.53 -6.17 5.94
C SER A 107 3.17 -5.27 7.12
N VAL A 108 1.96 -5.40 7.65
CA VAL A 108 1.57 -4.69 8.88
C VAL A 108 1.77 -5.65 10.05
N SER A 109 2.54 -5.24 11.07
CA SER A 109 2.73 -6.08 12.27
C SER A 109 1.39 -6.34 12.95
N GLU A 110 1.25 -7.51 13.57
CA GLU A 110 0.05 -7.85 14.33
C GLU A 110 -0.17 -6.91 15.52
N ASP A 111 0.91 -6.40 16.12
CA ASP A 111 0.87 -5.37 17.17
C ASP A 111 0.07 -4.13 16.77
N VAL A 112 0.18 -3.71 15.50
CA VAL A 112 -0.55 -2.54 14.98
C VAL A 112 -2.06 -2.79 15.06
N LYS A 113 -2.51 -4.01 14.74
CA LYS A 113 -3.92 -4.39 14.83
C LYS A 113 -4.39 -4.44 16.28
N VAL A 114 -3.59 -5.03 17.16
CA VAL A 114 -3.93 -5.12 18.60
C VAL A 114 -4.06 -3.72 19.20
N LYS A 115 -3.11 -2.82 18.93
CA LYS A 115 -3.15 -1.43 19.41
C LYS A 115 -4.26 -0.60 18.78
N PHE A 116 -4.57 -0.84 17.50
CA PHE A 116 -5.73 -0.25 16.86
C PHE A 116 -7.05 -0.69 17.50
N ASP A 117 -7.17 -1.96 17.86
CA ASP A 117 -8.37 -2.48 18.52
C ASP A 117 -8.51 -1.94 19.96
N GLU A 118 -7.38 -1.74 20.67
CA GLU A 118 -7.35 -1.05 21.97
C GLU A 118 -7.86 0.40 21.89
N ILE A 119 -7.39 1.20 20.92
CA ILE A 119 -7.87 2.58 20.78
C ILE A 119 -9.35 2.63 20.34
N LYS A 120 -9.76 1.74 19.42
CA LYS A 120 -11.13 1.72 18.89
C LYS A 120 -12.16 1.22 19.90
N LYS A 121 -11.87 0.15 20.65
CA LYS A 121 -12.81 -0.47 21.59
C LYS A 121 -12.69 0.06 23.01
N LYS A 122 -11.45 0.20 23.50
CA LYS A 122 -11.19 0.59 24.91
C LYS A 122 -10.95 2.09 25.07
N LYS A 123 -10.58 2.80 24.00
CA LYS A 123 -10.24 4.23 24.03
C LYS A 123 -9.19 4.58 25.08
N ASN A 124 -8.27 3.64 25.36
CA ASN A 124 -7.23 3.83 26.37
C ASN A 124 -6.12 4.78 25.92
N HIS A 125 -5.97 4.97 24.61
CA HIS A 125 -4.89 5.75 23.99
C HIS A 125 -5.49 6.89 23.18
N ARG A 126 -4.85 8.07 23.17
CA ARG A 126 -5.29 9.20 22.34
C ARG A 126 -4.75 9.10 20.93
N TYR A 127 -3.49 8.69 20.79
CA TYR A 127 -2.84 8.53 19.51
C TYR A 127 -1.80 7.42 19.49
N LEU A 128 -1.53 6.95 18.29
CA LEU A 128 -0.52 5.95 17.97
C LEU A 128 0.34 6.50 16.85
N ILE A 129 1.65 6.29 16.95
CA ILE A 129 2.60 6.60 15.87
C ILE A 129 3.17 5.29 15.37
N PHE A 130 3.12 5.11 14.06
CA PHE A 130 3.68 3.98 13.37
C PHE A 130 4.82 4.42 12.47
N TYR A 131 5.76 3.50 12.29
CA TYR A 131 6.89 3.65 11.38
C TYR A 131 7.08 2.37 10.60
N ILE A 132 7.75 2.49 9.45
CA ILE A 132 8.17 1.33 8.67
C ILE A 132 9.55 0.91 9.16
N LYS A 133 9.62 -0.25 9.79
CA LYS A 133 10.85 -0.91 10.20
C LYS A 133 11.43 -1.72 9.04
N ASP A 134 12.73 -1.58 8.82
CA ASP A 134 13.52 -2.32 7.81
C ASP A 134 12.95 -2.26 6.38
N GLU A 135 12.20 -1.19 6.08
CA GLU A 135 11.47 -1.00 4.81
C GLU A 135 10.50 -2.15 4.46
N ARG A 136 10.11 -2.97 5.45
CA ARG A 136 9.40 -4.24 5.24
C ARG A 136 8.22 -4.46 6.17
N THR A 137 8.17 -3.83 7.34
CA THR A 137 7.07 -4.05 8.28
C THR A 137 6.66 -2.75 8.97
N ILE A 138 5.37 -2.45 9.00
CA ILE A 138 4.83 -1.34 9.78
C ILE A 138 4.72 -1.79 11.24
N ALA A 139 5.42 -1.09 12.11
CA ALA A 139 5.42 -1.33 13.55
C ALA A 139 4.93 -0.09 14.30
N VAL A 140 4.46 -0.31 15.53
CA VAL A 140 4.12 0.78 16.45
C VAL A 140 5.42 1.32 17.02
N GLU A 141 5.59 2.64 16.94
CA GLU A 141 6.73 3.31 17.55
C GLU A 141 6.37 3.89 18.91
N LYS A 142 5.26 4.64 18.96
CA LYS A 142 4.84 5.34 20.16
C LYS A 142 3.35 5.20 20.37
N ILE A 143 2.98 5.08 21.64
CA ILE A 143 1.63 4.98 22.12
C ILE A 143 1.46 6.08 23.16
N ALA A 144 0.47 6.93 22.99
CA ALA A 144 0.18 7.98 23.95
C ALA A 144 -1.16 7.73 24.63
N GLY A 145 -1.18 7.93 25.95
CA GLY A 145 -2.38 7.81 26.77
C GLY A 145 -3.44 8.85 26.41
N ARG A 146 -4.64 8.70 26.98
CA ARG A 146 -5.79 9.55 26.66
C ARG A 146 -5.59 11.03 27.02
N ASP A 147 -4.69 11.32 27.96
CA ASP A 147 -4.37 12.67 28.44
C ASP A 147 -3.51 13.50 27.46
N ALA A 148 -3.04 12.88 26.37
CA ALA A 148 -2.14 13.55 25.44
C ALA A 148 -2.88 14.53 24.50
N THR A 149 -2.25 15.66 24.22
CA THR A 149 -2.82 16.70 23.35
C THR A 149 -2.45 16.50 21.88
N TYR A 150 -3.14 17.19 20.97
CA TYR A 150 -2.78 17.19 19.55
C TYR A 150 -1.40 17.80 19.29
N ASP A 151 -1.02 18.80 20.07
CA ASP A 151 0.31 19.41 20.01
C ASP A 151 1.42 18.39 20.37
N ALA A 152 1.21 17.57 21.40
CA ALA A 152 2.11 16.47 21.74
C ALA A 152 2.21 15.43 20.62
N PHE A 153 1.10 15.16 19.91
CA PHE A 153 1.09 14.30 18.74
C PHE A 153 1.93 14.87 17.58
N LEU A 154 1.80 16.18 17.30
CA LEU A 154 2.64 16.84 16.29
C LEU A 154 4.11 16.85 16.69
N ALA A 155 4.42 17.16 17.94
CA ALA A 155 5.79 17.09 18.44
C ALA A 155 6.36 15.67 18.26
N ASP A 156 5.60 14.64 18.62
CA ASP A 156 6.03 13.25 18.51
C ASP A 156 6.14 12.71 17.08
N ILE A 157 5.33 13.23 16.14
CA ILE A 157 5.45 12.84 14.73
C ILE A 157 6.66 13.52 14.07
N MET A 158 7.05 14.70 14.55
CA MET A 158 8.18 15.49 14.04
C MET A 158 9.51 15.19 14.76
N ILE A 159 9.48 14.58 15.94
CA ILE A 159 10.67 14.35 16.79
C ILE A 159 11.78 13.53 16.12
N CYS A 160 11.43 12.76 15.09
CA CYS A 160 12.36 11.88 14.38
C CYS A 160 13.30 12.61 13.41
N GLY A 161 13.03 13.89 13.14
CA GLY A 161 13.84 14.72 12.26
C GLY A 161 13.17 15.00 10.90
N PRO A 162 13.69 15.98 10.16
CA PRO A 162 13.08 16.50 8.94
C PRO A 162 13.10 15.51 7.77
N GLU A 163 13.92 14.45 7.81
CA GLU A 163 14.04 13.50 6.70
C GLU A 163 13.23 12.20 6.90
N ASP A 164 12.52 12.08 8.01
CA ASP A 164 11.77 10.86 8.37
C ASP A 164 10.26 11.01 8.14
N CYS A 165 9.68 9.94 7.61
CA CYS A 165 8.24 9.81 7.38
C CYS A 165 7.65 8.96 8.50
N ARG A 166 6.40 9.24 8.88
CA ARG A 166 5.67 8.48 9.90
C ARG A 166 4.19 8.41 9.58
N TYR A 167 3.50 7.45 10.17
CA TYR A 167 2.04 7.44 10.21
C TYR A 167 1.57 7.75 11.62
N GLY A 168 0.56 8.57 11.75
CA GLY A 168 -0.08 8.87 13.01
C GLY A 168 -1.55 8.50 12.96
N LEU A 169 -2.05 7.76 13.94
CA LEU A 169 -3.46 7.59 14.17
C LEU A 169 -3.85 8.42 15.38
N PHE A 170 -4.84 9.29 15.23
CA PHE A 170 -5.32 10.17 16.27
C PHE A 170 -6.82 10.00 16.46
N ASP A 171 -7.26 9.89 17.71
CA ASP A 171 -8.68 9.90 18.07
C ASP A 171 -9.13 11.33 18.35
N PHE A 172 -9.76 11.96 17.34
CA PHE A 172 -10.18 13.34 17.40
C PHE A 172 -11.59 13.45 17.96
N GLU A 173 -11.73 14.08 19.12
CA GLU A 173 -13.02 14.41 19.73
C GLU A 173 -13.34 15.88 19.45
N TYR A 174 -14.47 16.15 18.80
CA TYR A 174 -14.94 17.50 18.56
C TYR A 174 -16.43 17.64 18.80
N GLU A 175 -16.85 18.83 19.21
CA GLU A 175 -18.25 19.17 19.36
C GLU A 175 -18.82 19.59 18.01
N HIS A 176 -19.76 18.79 17.50
CA HIS A 176 -20.51 19.16 16.31
C HIS A 176 -21.84 19.79 16.74
N GLN A 177 -22.01 21.08 16.41
CA GLN A 177 -23.33 21.70 16.42
C GLN A 177 -24.04 21.35 15.11
N CYS A 178 -25.14 20.61 15.20
CA CYS A 178 -26.02 20.42 14.06
C CYS A 178 -26.67 21.76 13.71
N GLN A 179 -26.62 22.18 12.45
CA GLN A 179 -27.30 23.39 12.00
C GLN A 179 -28.81 23.22 12.23
N GLY A 180 -29.36 23.96 13.20
CA GLY A 180 -30.79 23.99 13.50
C GLY A 180 -31.19 23.56 14.91
N THR A 181 -30.27 23.07 15.74
CA THR A 181 -30.54 22.76 17.16
C THR A 181 -29.41 23.26 18.06
N THR A 182 -29.74 23.72 19.27
CA THR A 182 -28.77 24.19 20.29
C THR A 182 -27.95 23.06 20.93
N ASP A 183 -28.23 21.80 20.59
CA ASP A 183 -27.52 20.64 21.13
C ASP A 183 -26.18 20.41 20.44
N SER A 184 -25.08 20.61 21.17
CA SER A 184 -23.75 20.17 20.77
C SER A 184 -23.60 18.67 21.01
N THR A 185 -23.48 17.90 19.92
CA THR A 185 -23.19 16.46 20.03
C THR A 185 -21.69 16.26 19.98
N LYS A 186 -21.10 15.69 21.03
CA LYS A 186 -19.71 15.25 21.04
C LYS A 186 -19.55 14.09 20.07
N LYS A 187 -18.79 14.29 19.00
CA LYS A 187 -18.44 13.25 18.03
C LYS A 187 -16.96 12.92 18.16
N GLU A 188 -16.67 11.64 18.10
CA GLU A 188 -15.32 11.11 18.05
C GLU A 188 -15.06 10.50 16.67
N LYS A 189 -13.90 10.84 16.11
CA LYS A 189 -13.49 10.38 14.78
C LYS A 189 -12.04 9.95 14.81
N LEU A 190 -11.82 8.70 14.41
CA LEU A 190 -10.48 8.18 14.16
C LEU A 190 -9.93 8.76 12.86
N LEU A 191 -8.80 9.44 12.99
CA LEU A 191 -8.02 10.04 11.93
C LEU A 191 -6.74 9.25 11.70
N LEU A 192 -6.42 8.91 10.46
CA LEU A 192 -5.10 8.41 10.09
C LEU A 192 -4.37 9.45 9.25
N MET A 193 -3.28 9.97 9.77
CA MET A 193 -2.38 10.91 9.11
C MET A 193 -1.12 10.20 8.60
N SER A 194 -0.73 10.51 7.37
CA SER A 194 0.57 10.17 6.81
C SER A 194 1.43 11.42 6.76
N TRP A 195 2.48 11.44 7.58
CA TRP A 195 3.47 12.51 7.63
C TRP A 195 4.63 12.16 6.69
N CYS A 196 4.82 12.97 5.65
CA CYS A 196 5.87 12.76 4.64
C CYS A 196 6.48 14.11 4.25
N PRO A 197 7.46 14.60 5.03
CA PRO A 197 8.02 15.93 4.83
C PRO A 197 8.74 16.05 3.48
N ASP A 198 8.74 17.24 2.89
CA ASP A 198 9.33 17.41 1.56
C ASP A 198 10.85 17.21 1.52
N THR A 199 11.49 17.38 2.66
CA THR A 199 12.91 17.09 2.91
C THR A 199 13.23 15.60 2.97
N ALA A 200 12.24 14.70 3.08
CA ALA A 200 12.47 13.27 3.10
C ALA A 200 12.98 12.72 1.77
N LYS A 201 13.85 11.70 1.83
CA LYS A 201 14.40 11.02 0.65
C LYS A 201 13.30 10.48 -0.25
N ILE A 202 13.43 10.67 -1.57
CA ILE A 202 12.45 10.20 -2.58
C ILE A 202 12.08 8.73 -2.40
N LYS A 203 13.06 7.86 -2.12
CA LYS A 203 12.82 6.43 -1.85
C LYS A 203 11.90 6.20 -0.64
N LYS A 204 12.10 6.94 0.46
CA LYS A 204 11.25 6.86 1.65
C LYS A 204 9.85 7.39 1.36
N LYS A 205 9.72 8.55 0.70
CA LYS A 205 8.41 9.09 0.30
C LYS A 205 7.62 8.08 -0.54
N MET A 206 8.29 7.44 -1.50
CA MET A 206 7.70 6.40 -2.33
C MET A 206 7.27 5.20 -1.49
N LEU A 207 8.13 4.70 -0.60
CA LEU A 207 7.81 3.58 0.28
C LEU A 207 6.62 3.88 1.20
N TYR A 208 6.60 5.04 1.85
CA TYR A 208 5.52 5.44 2.75
C TYR A 208 4.22 5.71 1.99
N SER A 209 4.27 6.32 0.81
CA SER A 209 3.08 6.51 -0.01
C SER A 209 2.50 5.17 -0.47
N SER A 210 3.33 4.26 -0.99
CA SER A 210 2.90 2.93 -1.44
C SER A 210 2.42 2.02 -0.29
N SER A 211 2.98 2.16 0.91
CA SER A 211 2.59 1.35 2.08
C SER A 211 1.35 1.89 2.78
N PHE A 212 0.95 3.14 2.50
CA PHE A 212 -0.21 3.77 3.14
C PHE A 212 -1.50 3.01 2.84
N ASP A 213 -1.67 2.51 1.60
CA ASP A 213 -2.87 1.72 1.24
C ASP A 213 -2.93 0.36 1.93
N ALA A 214 -1.78 -0.26 2.24
CA ALA A 214 -1.74 -1.48 3.04
C ALA A 214 -2.21 -1.20 4.48
N LEU A 215 -1.79 -0.07 5.05
CA LEU A 215 -2.20 0.37 6.38
C LEU A 215 -3.71 0.68 6.43
N LYS A 216 -4.25 1.39 5.44
CA LYS A 216 -5.70 1.66 5.34
C LYS A 216 -6.54 0.40 5.31
N LYS A 217 -6.12 -0.61 4.54
CA LYS A 217 -6.81 -1.91 4.46
C LYS A 217 -6.80 -2.67 5.78
N CYS A 218 -5.76 -2.46 6.59
CA CYS A 218 -5.61 -3.11 7.88
C CYS A 218 -6.42 -2.41 8.98
N LEU A 219 -6.48 -1.07 8.97
CA LEU A 219 -7.14 -0.23 9.98
C LEU A 219 -8.60 0.06 9.61
N VAL A 220 -9.44 -0.98 9.58
CA VAL A 220 -10.85 -0.85 9.20
C VAL A 220 -11.66 -0.13 10.30
N GLY A 221 -12.11 1.08 9.99
CA GLY A 221 -12.88 1.94 10.90
C GLY A 221 -12.31 3.35 11.08
N VAL A 222 -11.16 3.64 10.47
CA VAL A 222 -10.69 5.02 10.30
C VAL A 222 -11.66 5.77 9.40
N GLN A 223 -12.12 6.93 9.86
CA GLN A 223 -13.14 7.72 9.15
C GLN A 223 -12.52 8.67 8.13
N LYS A 224 -11.33 9.21 8.46
CA LYS A 224 -10.65 10.18 7.61
C LYS A 224 -9.16 9.87 7.51
N TYR A 225 -8.66 10.02 6.29
CA TYR A 225 -7.25 9.86 5.95
C TYR A 225 -6.70 11.22 5.55
N ILE A 226 -5.59 11.62 6.16
CA ILE A 226 -4.91 12.88 5.86
C ILE A 226 -3.49 12.54 5.43
N GLN A 227 -3.01 13.24 4.40
CA GLN A 227 -1.60 13.27 4.03
C GLN A 227 -1.14 14.69 4.29
N ALA A 228 -0.03 14.81 5.00
CA ALA A 228 0.58 16.09 5.33
C ALA A 228 2.05 16.04 4.92
N THR A 229 2.44 17.00 4.08
CA THR A 229 3.86 17.21 3.71
C THR A 229 4.52 18.28 4.56
N ASP A 230 3.72 19.12 5.23
CA ASP A 230 4.19 20.28 5.98
C ASP A 230 3.42 20.43 7.29
N GLU A 231 4.05 21.10 8.26
CA GLU A 231 3.49 21.35 9.59
C GLU A 231 2.13 22.05 9.49
N SER A 232 2.03 23.03 8.60
CA SER A 232 0.80 23.78 8.35
C SER A 232 -0.36 22.86 7.95
N GLU A 233 -0.11 21.82 7.15
CA GLU A 233 -1.14 20.87 6.72
C GLU A 233 -1.51 19.86 7.81
N ALA A 234 -0.56 19.57 8.71
CA ALA A 234 -0.78 18.73 9.88
C ALA A 234 -1.39 19.51 11.06
N SER A 235 -1.53 20.84 10.98
CA SER A 235 -2.08 21.67 12.05
C SER A 235 -3.49 21.24 12.47
N ALA A 236 -3.81 21.43 13.76
CA ALA A 236 -5.09 21.04 14.32
C ALA A 236 -6.27 21.69 13.56
N GLU A 237 -6.12 22.95 13.18
CA GLU A 237 -7.14 23.72 12.46
C GLU A 237 -7.46 23.10 11.09
N GLN A 238 -6.43 22.75 10.31
CA GLN A 238 -6.59 22.12 8.99
C GLN A 238 -7.21 20.73 9.09
N VAL A 239 -6.79 19.96 10.10
CA VAL A 239 -7.36 18.63 10.36
C VAL A 239 -8.83 18.75 10.77
N GLU A 240 -9.15 19.69 11.65
CA GLU A 240 -10.53 19.93 12.10
C GLU A 240 -11.44 20.37 10.94
N GLU A 241 -10.97 21.29 10.09
CA GLU A 241 -11.71 21.71 8.90
C GLU A 241 -12.01 20.53 7.97
N LYS A 242 -11.00 19.68 7.70
CA LYS A 242 -11.15 18.45 6.90
C LYS A 242 -12.11 17.45 7.53
N LEU A 243 -12.18 17.37 8.85
CA LEU A 243 -13.11 16.52 9.59
C LEU A 243 -14.55 17.06 9.50
N ARG A 244 -14.74 18.37 9.70
CA ARG A 244 -16.05 19.05 9.60
C ARG A 244 -16.62 19.00 8.18
N ALA A 245 -15.78 19.20 7.16
CA ALA A 245 -16.19 19.10 5.76
C ALA A 245 -16.76 17.72 5.40
N THR A 246 -16.32 16.67 6.09
CA THR A 246 -16.79 15.30 5.87
C THR A 246 -18.11 15.01 6.60
N ASP A 247 -18.46 15.80 7.63
CA ASP A 247 -19.71 15.63 8.40
C ASP A 247 -20.92 16.38 7.79
N ARG A 248 -20.68 17.28 6.82
CA ARG A 248 -21.71 18.08 6.14
C ARG A 248 -22.57 17.32 5.10
N ILE A 249 -22.62 15.99 5.16
CA ILE A 249 -23.41 15.17 4.22
C ILE A 249 -24.49 14.40 4.99
#